data_AF-A0A7S0VPN7-F1
#
_entry.id   AF-A0A7S0VPN7-F1
#
_cell.length_a   1.000
_cell.length_b   1.000
_cell.length_c   1.000
_cell.angle_alpha   90.00
_cell.angle_beta   90.00
_cell.angle_gamma   90.00
#
_symmetry.space_group_name_H-M   'P 1'
#
loop_
_entity.id
_entity.type
_entity.pdbx_description
1 polymer ?
#
loop_
_entity_poly.entity_id
_entity_poly.type
_entity_poly.pdbx_seq_one_letter_code
_entity_poly.pdbx_strand_id
1 'polypeptide(L)'
;DLQVEYVRKTVLGKTRDTRKMVGRMGDAVTALRGGDSFRINSCDGTGIDSLRRGVIEAAQEMRWYGEIIPRSWMEVEHEIKAKRDSGAPIISWREYEAMAAAKGLSGVTLKIATTYMHETGKLRYFGNWDQHQLGGQGAGAPAP
;
A
#
# COMPACT_ATOMS: atom_id res chain seq x y z
N ASP A 1 38.44 1.56 -2.59
CA ASP A 1 37.48 1.91 -1.52
C ASP A 1 37.41 0.91 -0.40
N LEU A 2 38.17 1.19 0.67
CA LEU A 2 38.22 0.41 1.91
C LEU A 2 36.83 0.26 2.58
N GLN A 3 35.95 1.24 2.39
CA GLN A 3 34.59 1.20 2.92
C GLN A 3 33.71 0.14 2.25
N VAL A 4 33.85 -0.04 0.93
CA VAL A 4 33.07 -1.06 0.19
C VAL A 4 33.52 -2.47 0.58
N GLU A 5 34.82 -2.66 0.79
CA GLU A 5 35.37 -3.95 1.22
C GLU A 5 34.98 -4.30 2.67
N TYR A 6 34.96 -3.31 3.57
CA TYR A 6 34.51 -3.47 4.95
C TYR A 6 33.02 -3.82 5.03
N VAL A 7 32.17 -3.13 4.25
CA VAL A 7 30.73 -3.44 4.16
C VAL A 7 30.53 -4.83 3.60
N ARG A 8 31.26 -5.23 2.55
CA ARG A 8 31.14 -6.56 1.95
C ARG A 8 31.54 -7.67 2.92
N LYS A 9 32.66 -7.52 3.65
CA LYS A 9 33.07 -8.46 4.71
C LYS A 9 32.05 -8.55 5.84
N THR A 10 31.51 -7.41 6.25
CA THR A 10 30.50 -7.36 7.33
C THR A 10 29.19 -8.01 6.91
N VAL A 11 28.72 -7.76 5.69
CA VAL A 11 27.50 -8.38 5.14
C VAL A 11 27.71 -9.88 4.99
N LEU A 12 28.81 -10.33 4.38
CA LEU A 12 29.11 -11.75 4.21
C LEU A 12 29.30 -12.49 5.55
N GLY A 13 29.90 -11.84 6.54
CA GLY A 13 30.02 -12.36 7.91
C GLY A 13 28.64 -12.53 8.55
N LYS A 14 27.80 -11.49 8.50
CA LYS A 14 26.43 -11.54 9.01
C LYS A 14 25.62 -12.61 8.29
N THR A 15 25.67 -12.72 6.96
CA THR A 15 24.95 -13.76 6.20
C THR A 15 25.41 -15.18 6.56
N ARG A 16 26.71 -15.36 6.84
CA ARG A 16 27.25 -16.66 7.28
C ARG A 16 26.81 -17.03 8.69
N ASP A 17 26.76 -16.07 9.60
CA ASP A 17 26.32 -16.30 10.98
C ASP A 17 24.80 -16.49 11.05
N THR A 18 24.01 -15.78 10.23
CA THR A 18 22.59 -16.06 10.04
C THR A 18 22.36 -17.46 9.47
N ARG A 19 23.15 -17.90 8.49
CA ARG A 19 23.06 -19.25 7.92
C ARG A 19 23.42 -20.35 8.94
N LYS A 20 24.35 -20.09 9.86
CA LYS A 20 24.68 -21.01 10.96
C LYS A 20 23.59 -21.07 12.03
N MET A 21 22.86 -19.98 12.28
CA MET A 21 21.67 -20.00 13.13
C MET A 21 20.50 -20.73 12.48
N VAL A 22 20.24 -20.48 11.19
CA VAL A 22 19.19 -21.13 10.39
C VAL A 22 19.43 -22.64 10.22
N GLY A 23 20.69 -23.10 10.29
CA GLY A 23 21.02 -24.53 10.22
C GLY A 23 20.67 -25.35 11.46
N ARG A 24 20.26 -24.73 12.58
CA ARG A 24 19.98 -25.44 13.84
C ARG A 24 18.51 -25.63 14.20
N MET A 25 17.58 -24.99 13.50
CA MET A 25 16.15 -25.28 13.58
C MET A 25 15.48 -24.71 12.33
N GLY A 26 14.66 -25.51 11.66
CA GLY A 26 13.72 -24.98 10.68
C GLY A 26 12.77 -24.07 11.43
N ASP A 27 13.06 -22.77 11.43
CA ASP A 27 12.42 -21.84 12.36
C ASP A 27 10.97 -21.65 11.97
N ALA A 28 10.10 -22.26 12.78
CA ALA A 28 8.68 -22.00 12.75
C ALA A 28 8.45 -20.52 13.03
N VAL A 29 7.90 -19.80 12.06
CA VAL A 29 7.57 -18.38 12.22
C VAL A 29 6.31 -18.30 13.08
N THR A 30 6.35 -17.43 14.09
CA THR A 30 5.21 -17.15 14.95
C THR A 30 4.53 -15.85 14.53
N ALA A 31 3.28 -15.94 14.04
CA ALA A 31 2.44 -14.77 13.78
C ALA A 31 1.54 -14.50 15.00
N LEU A 32 1.45 -13.24 15.45
CA LEU A 32 0.69 -12.85 16.64
C LEU A 32 -0.62 -12.16 16.28
N ARG A 33 -1.72 -12.52 16.95
CA ARG A 33 -3.04 -11.85 16.87
C ARG A 33 -3.61 -11.72 18.28
N GLY A 34 -3.72 -10.51 18.84
CA GLY A 34 -4.47 -10.28 20.10
C GLY A 34 -4.03 -11.11 21.32
N GLY A 35 -2.86 -11.75 21.29
CA GLY A 35 -2.38 -12.71 22.30
C GLY A 35 -2.23 -14.15 21.79
N ASP A 36 -2.88 -14.50 20.68
CA ASP A 36 -2.78 -15.80 20.02
C ASP A 36 -1.56 -15.88 19.09
N SER A 37 -0.98 -17.08 18.97
CA SER A 37 0.19 -17.34 18.13
C SER A 37 -0.04 -18.50 17.17
N PHE A 38 0.33 -18.30 15.89
CA PHE A 38 0.31 -19.35 14.87
C PHE A 38 1.73 -19.87 14.65
N ARG A 39 1.97 -21.17 14.87
CA ARG A 39 3.22 -21.84 14.48
C ARG A 39 3.17 -22.26 13.02
N ILE A 40 4.08 -21.74 12.21
CA ILE A 40 4.06 -21.95 10.76
C ILE A 40 5.43 -22.41 10.28
N ASN A 41 5.48 -23.42 9.42
CA ASN A 41 6.68 -23.81 8.69
C ASN A 41 6.46 -23.60 7.18
N SER A 42 7.22 -22.67 6.60
CA SER A 42 7.09 -22.34 5.17
C SER A 42 7.71 -23.38 4.23
N CYS A 43 8.52 -24.32 4.75
CA CYS A 43 9.14 -25.36 3.94
C CYS A 43 8.20 -26.52 3.63
N ASP A 44 7.38 -26.92 4.60
CA ASP A 44 6.42 -28.04 4.45
C ASP A 44 4.95 -27.57 4.43
N GLY A 45 4.70 -26.29 4.67
CA GLY A 45 3.37 -25.70 4.69
C GLY A 45 2.59 -25.91 5.99
N THR A 46 3.21 -26.50 7.02
CA THR A 46 2.57 -26.74 8.32
C THR A 46 2.09 -25.42 8.91
N GLY A 47 0.84 -25.38 9.36
CA GLY A 47 0.25 -24.22 10.03
C GLY A 47 -0.24 -23.10 9.10
N ILE A 48 0.00 -23.19 7.78
CA ILE A 48 -0.47 -22.17 6.81
C ILE A 48 -2.00 -22.10 6.77
N ASP A 49 -2.72 -23.22 6.80
CA ASP A 49 -4.18 -23.19 6.75
C ASP A 49 -4.80 -22.57 8.01
N SER A 50 -4.19 -22.81 9.17
CA SER A 50 -4.60 -22.16 10.43
C SER A 50 -4.34 -20.66 10.39
N LEU A 51 -3.17 -20.24 9.88
CA LEU A 51 -2.89 -18.83 9.63
C LEU A 51 -3.91 -18.21 8.66
N ARG A 52 -4.22 -18.90 7.55
CA ARG A 52 -5.17 -18.42 6.54
C ARG A 52 -6.54 -18.15 7.16
N ARG A 53 -7.06 -19.07 7.97
CA ARG A 53 -8.32 -18.86 8.69
C ARG A 53 -8.25 -17.66 9.62
N GLY A 54 -7.18 -17.56 10.42
CA GLY A 54 -6.99 -16.42 11.32
C GLY A 54 -6.93 -15.08 10.59
N VAL A 55 -6.31 -15.02 9.40
CA VAL A 55 -6.29 -13.82 8.56
C VAL A 55 -7.69 -13.49 8.02
N ILE A 56 -8.47 -14.49 7.60
CA ILE A 56 -9.84 -14.30 7.11
C ILE A 56 -10.73 -13.76 8.24
N GLU A 57 -10.69 -14.38 9.43
CA GLU A 57 -11.45 -13.93 10.60
C GLU A 57 -11.07 -12.50 11.00
N ALA A 58 -9.77 -12.20 11.05
CA ALA A 58 -9.30 -10.86 11.36
C ALA A 58 -9.78 -9.83 10.31
N ALA A 59 -9.80 -10.19 9.03
CA ALA A 59 -10.34 -9.32 7.98
C ALA A 59 -11.85 -9.11 8.13
N GLN A 60 -12.59 -10.13 8.55
CA GLN A 60 -14.04 -10.07 8.80
C GLN A 60 -14.42 -9.20 10.01
N GLU A 61 -13.54 -9.12 11.00
CA GLU A 61 -13.71 -8.27 12.19
C GLU A 61 -13.32 -6.81 11.96
N MET A 62 -12.69 -6.47 10.82
CA MET A 62 -12.35 -5.09 10.51
C MET A 62 -13.60 -4.24 10.36
N ARG A 63 -13.55 -3.01 10.89
CA ARG A 63 -14.65 -2.04 10.85
C ARG A 63 -15.25 -1.84 9.45
N TRP A 64 -14.42 -1.92 8.42
CA TRP A 64 -14.78 -1.64 7.03
C TRP A 64 -15.14 -2.90 6.23
N TYR A 65 -15.16 -4.07 6.89
CA TYR A 65 -15.55 -5.31 6.24
C TYR A 65 -17.03 -5.26 5.84
N GLY A 66 -17.32 -5.55 4.57
CA GLY A 66 -18.67 -5.51 4.02
C GLY A 66 -19.19 -4.10 3.71
N GLU A 67 -18.36 -3.07 3.81
CA GLU A 67 -18.75 -1.71 3.44
C GLU A 67 -19.03 -1.60 1.93
N ILE A 68 -20.07 -0.84 1.58
CA ILE A 68 -20.49 -0.65 0.19
C ILE A 68 -19.57 0.40 -0.44
N ILE A 69 -18.80 -0.02 -1.44
CA ILE A 69 -17.92 0.87 -2.19
C ILE A 69 -18.67 1.42 -3.42
N PRO A 70 -18.70 2.75 -3.62
CA PRO A 70 -19.30 3.33 -4.81
C PRO A 70 -18.66 2.82 -6.10
N ARG A 71 -19.48 2.53 -7.12
CA ARG A 71 -19.00 2.06 -8.43
C ARG A 71 -17.99 3.02 -9.06
N SER A 72 -18.21 4.33 -8.95
CA SER A 72 -17.32 5.36 -9.48
C SER A 72 -15.90 5.25 -8.91
N TRP A 73 -15.74 4.82 -7.66
CA TRP A 73 -14.43 4.62 -7.05
C TRP A 73 -13.71 3.42 -7.66
N MET A 74 -14.44 2.31 -7.87
CA MET A 74 -13.90 1.13 -8.54
C MET A 74 -13.50 1.41 -9.99
N GLU A 75 -14.25 2.24 -10.69
CA GLU A 75 -13.94 2.67 -12.06
C GLU A 75 -12.65 3.48 -12.12
N VAL A 76 -12.44 4.41 -11.18
CA VAL A 76 -11.17 5.14 -11.05
C VAL A 76 -10.02 4.22 -10.66
N GLU A 77 -10.23 3.29 -9.73
CA GLU A 77 -9.21 2.28 -9.37
C GLU A 77 -8.77 1.48 -10.60
N HIS A 78 -9.72 1.08 -11.45
CA HIS A 78 -9.43 0.34 -12.66
C HIS A 78 -8.57 1.15 -13.64
N GLU A 79 -8.83 2.45 -13.80
CA GLU A 79 -8.01 3.33 -14.64
C GLU A 79 -6.60 3.54 -14.07
N ILE A 80 -6.48 3.70 -12.74
CA ILE A 80 -5.17 3.78 -12.07
C ILE A 80 -4.37 2.49 -12.31
N LYS A 81 -5.01 1.33 -12.14
CA LYS A 81 -4.40 0.03 -12.37
C LYS A 81 -3.95 -0.12 -13.82
N ALA A 82 -4.79 0.25 -14.79
CA ALA A 82 -4.47 0.19 -16.21
C ALA A 82 -3.24 1.05 -16.56
N LYS A 83 -3.14 2.28 -16.01
CA LYS A 83 -1.95 3.15 -16.18
C LYS A 83 -0.69 2.53 -15.57
N ARG A 84 -0.80 1.96 -14.37
CA ARG A 84 0.34 1.28 -13.73
C ARG A 84 0.81 0.12 -14.59
N ASP A 85 -0.12 -0.70 -15.07
CA ASP A 85 0.17 -1.89 -15.86
C ASP A 85 0.70 -1.53 -17.27
N SER A 86 0.42 -0.32 -17.77
CA SER A 86 1.02 0.24 -18.99
C SER A 86 2.41 0.85 -18.79
N GLY A 87 3.02 0.72 -17.60
CA GLY A 87 4.36 1.22 -17.31
C GLY A 87 4.44 2.70 -16.88
N ALA A 88 3.30 3.33 -16.59
CA ALA A 88 3.23 4.70 -16.06
C ALA A 88 2.82 4.68 -14.57
N PRO A 89 3.75 4.44 -13.63
CA PRO A 89 3.43 4.27 -12.20
C PRO A 89 3.12 5.58 -11.48
N ILE A 90 3.33 6.73 -12.12
CA ILE A 90 3.14 8.06 -11.53
C ILE A 90 2.05 8.78 -12.32
N ILE A 91 1.09 9.36 -11.61
CA ILE A 91 -0.04 10.11 -12.18
C ILE A 91 0.03 11.53 -11.62
N SER A 92 0.00 12.53 -12.49
CA SER A 92 -0.07 13.92 -12.05
C SER A 92 -1.43 14.21 -11.40
N TRP A 93 -1.48 15.16 -10.46
CA TRP A 93 -2.75 15.51 -9.81
C TRP A 93 -3.84 15.90 -10.82
N ARG A 94 -3.47 16.70 -11.83
CA ARG A 94 -4.39 17.14 -12.88
C ARG A 94 -4.96 15.96 -13.68
N GLU A 95 -4.13 14.98 -14.01
CA GLU A 95 -4.61 13.77 -14.69
C GLU A 95 -5.52 12.95 -13.79
N TYR A 96 -5.16 12.80 -12.51
CA TYR A 96 -5.98 12.09 -11.53
C TYR A 96 -7.36 12.74 -11.36
N GLU A 97 -7.39 14.06 -11.21
CA GLU A 97 -8.60 14.85 -11.10
C GLU A 97 -9.48 14.72 -12.36
N ALA A 98 -8.88 14.74 -13.55
CA ALA A 98 -9.61 14.53 -14.80
C ALA A 98 -10.23 13.13 -14.91
N MET A 99 -9.48 12.08 -14.55
CA MET A 99 -9.99 10.69 -14.51
C MET A 99 -11.15 10.56 -13.53
N ALA A 100 -11.01 11.16 -12.35
CA ALA A 100 -12.03 11.10 -11.30
C ALA A 100 -13.28 11.92 -11.67
N ALA A 101 -13.12 13.11 -12.25
CA ALA A 101 -14.21 13.94 -12.74
C ALA A 101 -15.00 13.24 -13.85
N ALA A 102 -14.36 12.47 -14.72
CA ALA A 102 -15.02 11.66 -15.74
C ALA A 102 -15.94 10.57 -15.15
N LYS A 103 -15.75 10.20 -13.88
CA LYS A 103 -16.62 9.27 -13.11
C LYS A 103 -17.55 9.99 -12.12
N GLY A 104 -17.67 11.31 -12.23
CA GLY A 104 -18.51 12.13 -11.36
C GLY A 104 -17.94 12.39 -9.97
N LEU A 105 -16.63 12.17 -9.75
CA LEU A 105 -15.97 12.50 -8.48
C LEU A 105 -15.36 13.89 -8.55
N SER A 106 -15.80 14.77 -7.66
CA SER A 106 -15.29 16.14 -7.54
C SER A 106 -15.36 16.66 -6.10
N GLY A 107 -14.58 17.71 -5.80
CA GLY A 107 -14.58 18.37 -4.51
C GLY A 107 -14.40 17.40 -3.33
N VAL A 108 -15.38 17.38 -2.42
CA VAL A 108 -15.36 16.53 -1.22
C VAL A 108 -15.33 15.04 -1.56
N THR A 109 -16.09 14.60 -2.57
CA THR A 109 -16.16 13.18 -2.95
C THR A 109 -14.84 12.68 -3.53
N LEU A 110 -14.13 13.53 -4.28
CA LEU A 110 -12.78 13.24 -4.77
C LEU A 110 -11.80 13.04 -3.59
N LYS A 111 -11.83 13.93 -2.61
CA LYS A 111 -10.99 13.83 -1.41
C LYS A 111 -11.24 12.51 -0.66
N ILE A 112 -12.51 12.18 -0.39
CA ILE A 112 -12.87 10.95 0.32
C ILE A 112 -12.40 9.71 -0.48
N ALA A 113 -12.67 9.66 -1.78
CA ALA A 113 -12.26 8.55 -2.64
C ALA A 113 -10.73 8.39 -2.68
N THR A 114 -10.00 9.50 -2.73
CA THR A 114 -8.53 9.49 -2.73
C THR A 114 -7.97 9.01 -1.40
N THR A 115 -8.54 9.45 -0.27
CA THR A 115 -8.16 8.98 1.06
C THR A 115 -8.39 7.48 1.17
N TYR A 116 -9.55 6.99 0.75
CA TYR A 116 -9.84 5.56 0.69
C TYR A 116 -8.80 4.80 -0.15
N MET A 117 -8.50 5.28 -1.38
CA MET A 117 -7.52 4.65 -2.26
C MET A 117 -6.10 4.68 -1.67
N HIS A 118 -5.78 5.72 -0.90
CA HIS A 118 -4.51 5.84 -0.19
C HIS A 118 -4.37 4.81 0.92
N GLU A 119 -5.37 4.72 1.79
CA GLU A 119 -5.38 3.81 2.93
C GLU A 119 -5.44 2.34 2.51
N THR A 120 -6.16 2.04 1.43
CA THR A 120 -6.26 0.69 0.85
C THR A 120 -5.11 0.34 -0.10
N GLY A 121 -4.14 1.24 -0.29
CA GLY A 121 -2.94 1.01 -1.08
C GLY A 121 -3.16 0.91 -2.60
N LYS A 122 -4.32 1.36 -3.10
CA LYS A 122 -4.63 1.42 -4.55
C LYS A 122 -3.84 2.54 -5.25
N LEU A 123 -3.58 3.61 -4.52
CA LEU A 123 -2.79 4.77 -4.92
C LEU A 123 -1.95 5.22 -3.72
N ARG A 124 -0.80 5.87 -3.94
CA ARG A 124 -0.14 6.64 -2.89
C ARG A 124 -0.21 8.12 -3.22
N TYR A 125 -0.96 8.87 -2.41
CA TYR A 125 -1.08 10.32 -2.53
C TYR A 125 -0.25 10.97 -1.42
N PHE A 126 0.52 11.99 -1.78
CA PHE A 126 1.43 12.70 -0.87
C PHE A 126 1.17 14.21 -0.82
N GLY A 127 0.10 14.70 -1.46
CA GLY A 127 -0.24 16.12 -1.45
C GLY A 127 -0.94 16.55 -0.16
N ASN A 128 -0.96 17.86 0.09
CA ASN A 128 -1.76 18.42 1.17
C ASN A 128 -3.13 18.83 0.65
N TRP A 129 -4.19 18.36 1.31
CA TRP A 129 -5.58 18.67 0.95
C TRP A 129 -5.88 20.16 0.94
N ASP A 130 -5.19 20.94 1.77
CA ASP A 130 -5.40 22.38 1.89
C ASP A 130 -4.87 23.16 0.67
N GLN A 131 -3.92 22.60 -0.08
CA GLN A 131 -3.35 23.25 -1.27
C GLN A 131 -4.24 23.10 -2.51
N HIS A 132 -5.11 22.09 -2.57
CA HIS A 132 -5.96 21.83 -3.73
C HIS A 132 -7.29 22.59 -3.73
N GLN A 133 -7.63 23.29 -2.64
CA GLN A 133 -8.79 24.19 -2.59
C GLN A 133 -8.54 25.54 -3.27
N LEU A 134 -7.28 25.89 -3.57
CA LEU A 134 -6.88 27.20 -4.09
C LEU A 134 -6.78 27.29 -5.62
N GLY A 135 -7.11 26.23 -6.36
CA GLY A 135 -7.05 26.22 -7.83
C GLY A 135 -8.29 26.79 -8.54
N GLY A 136 -9.32 27.23 -7.79
CA GLY A 136 -10.64 27.56 -8.33
C GLY A 136 -10.97 29.04 -8.55
N GLN A 137 -10.12 29.99 -8.14
CA GLN A 137 -10.39 31.43 -8.34
C GLN A 137 -9.10 32.21 -8.66
N GLY A 138 -9.08 32.89 -9.82
CA GLY A 138 -8.16 34.00 -10.05
C GLY A 138 -7.22 33.89 -11.25
N ALA A 139 -7.74 33.61 -12.45
CA ALA A 139 -7.12 34.16 -13.65
C ALA A 139 -7.57 35.62 -13.81
N GLY A 140 -6.63 36.57 -13.69
CA GLY A 140 -6.81 37.94 -14.20
C GLY A 140 -6.48 39.08 -13.23
N ALA A 141 -5.24 39.57 -13.28
CA ALA A 141 -4.89 40.97 -13.60
C ALA A 141 -3.37 41.20 -13.45
N PRO A 142 -2.67 41.79 -14.45
CA PRO A 142 -1.32 42.30 -14.25
C PRO A 142 -1.39 43.60 -13.43
N ALA A 143 -0.52 43.72 -12.43
CA ALA A 143 -0.41 44.90 -11.59
C ALA A 143 0.31 46.05 -12.33
N PRO A 144 -0.01 47.32 -12.01
CA PRO A 144 0.51 48.54 -12.66
C PRO A 144 1.99 48.80 -12.41
#